data_AF-A0A8J2LHT2-F1
#
_entry.id   AF-A0A8J2LHT2-F1
#
_cell.length_a   1.000
_cell.length_b   1.000
_cell.length_c   1.000
_cell.angle_alpha   90.00
_cell.angle_beta   90.00
_cell.angle_gamma   90.00
#
_symmetry.space_group_name_H-M   'P 1'
#
loop_
_entity.id
_entity.type
_entity.pdbx_description
1 polymer ?
#
loop_
_entity_poly.entity_id
_entity_poly.type
_entity_poly.pdbx_seq_one_letter_code
_entity_poly.pdbx_strand_id
1 'polypeptide(L)'
;MEFIKIICNASTGGPQKINFLANVPRNGRTDRKAKNWKLRSKRPISILILIVDSTSRTEAYRALNKTMDILVNKLNFVDFKGHHPVAEPTMNNALALLMGLRPEDILKQYKFSRRDFWDNVPFIWDIFNQMDFITGYFEDLPMYGTFNYGGQKGFLRRPTDLTLRPIMLALNAQFPYKKKNFCFGQRAVTKFMLDHQFEAMQRFRDTPTFFVSWPVWPQHDVPHSLYTQDDNYAEFFEKISKDEDLLENTLFVFSADHAFKWDEYANTKFGLLERRTVPLLIRVPNRLQREFPQVVDNLLWNSEIVTCHYDIYRTLLHLVKHFDESGLLEGQGSEKYGWSLLEKLPRTRSCKEASVIPTMCSCNLPLLEDDTKFLFPNHSHNPELLIDSHEFPRFG
;
A
#
# COMPACT_ATOMS: atom_id res chain seq x y z
N MET A 1 -3.97 14.05 -21.01
CA MET A 1 -4.97 12.99 -21.23
C MET A 1 -4.54 11.76 -20.44
N GLU A 2 -5.43 11.18 -19.63
CA GLU A 2 -5.08 10.12 -18.66
C GLU A 2 -5.49 8.73 -19.10
N PHE A 3 -6.52 8.64 -19.93
CA PHE A 3 -6.91 7.40 -20.56
C PHE A 3 -7.68 7.68 -21.84
N ILE A 4 -7.80 6.64 -22.66
CA ILE A 4 -8.61 6.63 -23.86
C ILE A 4 -9.61 5.47 -23.74
N LYS A 5 -10.90 5.76 -23.95
CA LYS A 5 -11.93 4.73 -24.17
C LYS A 5 -12.00 4.45 -25.67
N ILE A 6 -11.70 3.22 -26.05
CA ILE A 6 -11.75 2.75 -27.44
C ILE A 6 -13.02 1.93 -27.62
N ILE A 7 -13.77 2.24 -28.65
CA ILE A 7 -15.01 1.55 -29.01
C ILE A 7 -14.85 1.01 -30.44
N CYS A 8 -14.84 -0.30 -30.59
CA CYS A 8 -14.71 -0.99 -31.87
C CYS A 8 -16.05 -1.61 -32.27
N ASN A 9 -16.58 -1.18 -33.42
CA ASN A 9 -17.81 -1.73 -34.00
C ASN A 9 -17.45 -2.66 -35.16
N ALA A 10 -18.04 -3.86 -35.19
CA ALA A 10 -17.89 -4.75 -36.34
C ALA A 10 -18.72 -4.22 -37.52
N SER A 11 -18.12 -4.18 -38.71
CA SER A 11 -18.80 -3.74 -39.94
C SER A 11 -20.01 -4.61 -40.31
N THR A 12 -20.03 -5.85 -39.83
CA THR A 12 -21.10 -6.83 -40.05
C THR A 12 -22.22 -6.78 -39.00
N GLY A 13 -22.25 -5.78 -38.12
CA GLY A 13 -23.26 -5.66 -37.06
C GLY A 13 -23.04 -6.57 -35.84
N GLY A 14 -21.83 -7.12 -35.68
CA GLY A 14 -21.45 -7.89 -34.49
C GLY A 14 -21.33 -7.05 -33.20
N PRO A 15 -21.16 -7.71 -32.04
CA PRO A 15 -21.12 -7.02 -30.74
C PRO A 15 -19.98 -6.01 -30.66
N GLN A 16 -20.28 -4.85 -30.09
CA GLN A 16 -19.32 -3.79 -29.84
C GLN A 16 -18.26 -4.26 -28.83
N LYS A 17 -16.97 -4.05 -29.15
CA LYS A 17 -15.85 -4.27 -28.22
C LYS A 17 -15.41 -2.94 -27.63
N ILE A 18 -15.30 -2.88 -26.30
CA ILE A 18 -14.88 -1.69 -25.58
C ILE A 18 -13.58 -2.01 -24.85
N ASN A 19 -12.59 -1.12 -24.99
CA ASN A 19 -11.31 -1.24 -24.30
C ASN A 19 -10.91 0.11 -23.69
N PHE A 20 -10.08 0.07 -22.65
CA PHE A 20 -9.53 1.26 -22.02
C PHE A 20 -8.01 1.17 -22.02
N LEU A 21 -7.36 2.22 -22.50
CA LEU A 21 -5.93 2.38 -22.40
C LEU A 21 -5.65 3.44 -21.33
N ALA A 22 -5.04 3.01 -20.22
CA ALA A 22 -4.45 3.94 -19.26
C ALA A 22 -3.23 4.60 -19.91
N ASN A 23 -3.02 5.88 -19.63
CA ASN A 23 -1.83 6.61 -20.04
C ASN A 23 -1.12 7.10 -18.78
N VAL A 24 0.20 7.16 -18.83
CA VAL A 24 1.02 7.82 -17.81
C VAL A 24 1.36 9.23 -18.29
N PRO A 25 0.56 10.26 -17.95
CA PRO A 25 0.72 11.59 -18.53
C PRO A 25 2.02 12.27 -18.06
N ARG A 26 2.80 12.78 -19.03
CA ARG A 26 3.83 13.80 -18.79
C ARG A 26 3.24 15.15 -19.16
N ASN A 27 3.39 16.15 -18.28
CA ASN A 27 2.78 17.46 -18.42
C ASN A 27 3.73 18.54 -17.87
N GLY A 28 3.36 19.81 -17.99
CA GLY A 28 4.22 20.92 -17.56
C GLY A 28 4.65 20.86 -16.08
N ARG A 29 3.83 20.28 -15.18
CA ARG A 29 4.18 20.10 -13.77
C ARG A 29 5.25 19.02 -13.61
N THR A 30 5.06 17.85 -14.22
CA THR A 30 6.04 16.75 -14.12
C THR A 30 7.34 17.06 -14.87
N ASP A 31 7.27 17.79 -15.98
CA ASP A 31 8.45 18.28 -16.68
C ASP A 31 9.22 19.33 -15.89
N ARG A 32 8.54 20.21 -15.14
CA ARG A 32 9.19 21.16 -14.24
C ARG A 32 9.94 20.44 -13.13
N LYS A 33 9.31 19.45 -12.50
CA LYS A 33 9.96 18.60 -11.47
C LYS A 33 11.22 17.91 -12.00
N ALA A 34 11.12 17.30 -13.19
CA ALA A 34 12.26 16.67 -13.86
C ALA A 34 13.40 17.66 -14.13
N LYS A 35 13.08 18.89 -14.54
CA LYS A 35 14.09 19.96 -14.73
C LYS A 35 14.75 20.36 -13.41
N ASN A 36 13.99 20.53 -12.33
CA ASN A 36 14.53 20.87 -11.01
C ASN A 36 15.54 19.81 -10.52
N TRP A 37 15.25 18.53 -10.73
CA TRP A 37 16.16 17.44 -10.36
C TRP A 37 17.46 17.41 -11.15
N LYS A 38 17.45 17.87 -12.40
CA LYS A 38 18.69 18.01 -13.20
C LYS A 38 19.64 19.08 -12.66
N LEU A 39 19.15 19.99 -11.81
CA LEU A 39 19.95 21.06 -11.20
C LEU A 39 20.54 20.69 -9.84
N ARG A 40 20.05 19.61 -9.21
CA ARG A 40 20.51 19.18 -7.87
C ARG A 40 21.77 18.30 -7.99
N SER A 41 22.67 18.44 -7.02
CA SER A 41 23.95 17.70 -6.94
C SER A 41 23.72 16.25 -6.50
N LYS A 42 22.83 16.02 -5.53
CA LYS A 42 22.42 14.69 -5.08
C LYS A 42 21.20 14.19 -5.85
N ARG A 43 21.34 13.01 -6.45
CA ARG A 43 20.20 12.28 -7.00
C ARG A 43 19.63 11.36 -5.92
N PRO A 44 18.36 11.51 -5.54
CA PRO A 44 17.74 10.61 -4.58
C PRO A 44 17.40 9.29 -5.28
N ILE A 45 16.85 8.38 -4.50
CA ILE A 45 16.30 7.11 -4.98
C ILE A 45 14.79 7.24 -5.22
N SER A 46 14.27 6.47 -6.16
CA SER A 46 12.83 6.26 -6.33
C SER A 46 12.30 5.30 -5.27
N ILE A 47 10.99 5.34 -5.02
CA ILE A 47 10.32 4.48 -4.04
C ILE A 47 9.03 3.93 -4.67
N LEU A 48 8.86 2.61 -4.58
CA LEU A 48 7.59 1.92 -4.84
C LEU A 48 7.15 1.17 -3.58
N ILE A 49 5.96 1.49 -3.09
CA ILE A 49 5.25 0.72 -2.08
C ILE A 49 4.11 -0.03 -2.78
N LEU A 50 4.18 -1.35 -2.79
CA LEU A 50 3.13 -2.24 -3.29
C LEU A 50 2.43 -2.88 -2.09
N ILE A 51 1.16 -2.54 -1.88
CA ILE A 51 0.34 -3.00 -0.77
C ILE A 51 -0.70 -3.97 -1.32
N VAL A 52 -0.59 -5.24 -0.97
CA VAL A 52 -1.58 -6.27 -1.33
C VAL A 52 -2.59 -6.34 -0.21
N ASP A 53 -3.78 -5.79 -0.43
CA ASP A 53 -4.82 -5.69 0.60
C ASP A 53 -5.15 -7.06 1.25
N SER A 54 -5.56 -7.07 2.52
CA SER A 54 -6.15 -8.26 3.15
C SER A 54 -5.27 -9.52 3.09
N THR A 55 -3.96 -9.39 3.16
CA THR A 55 -3.00 -10.49 3.02
C THR A 55 -2.17 -10.66 4.28
N SER A 56 -2.23 -11.83 4.92
CA SER A 56 -1.32 -12.15 6.03
C SER A 56 0.08 -12.52 5.52
N ARG A 57 1.10 -12.46 6.37
CA ARG A 57 2.45 -12.93 5.97
C ARG A 57 2.42 -14.41 5.57
N THR A 58 1.72 -15.24 6.33
CA THR A 58 1.61 -16.68 6.07
C THR A 58 0.85 -16.96 4.77
N GLU A 59 -0.21 -16.20 4.48
CA GLU A 59 -0.96 -16.29 3.24
C GLU A 59 -0.11 -15.88 2.05
N ALA A 60 0.68 -14.81 2.15
CA ALA A 60 1.60 -14.40 1.08
C ALA A 60 2.54 -15.56 0.66
N TYR A 61 3.14 -16.27 1.62
CA TYR A 61 3.99 -17.44 1.32
C TYR A 61 3.23 -18.64 0.73
N ARG A 62 1.94 -18.80 1.03
CA ARG A 62 1.11 -19.91 0.52
C ARG A 62 0.49 -19.60 -0.84
N ALA A 63 -0.04 -18.39 -1.01
CA ALA A 63 -0.85 -17.98 -2.15
C ALA A 63 -0.02 -17.32 -3.25
N LEU A 64 1.10 -16.67 -2.90
CA LEU A 64 1.99 -15.97 -3.83
C LEU A 64 3.36 -16.66 -3.93
N ASN A 65 3.39 -17.99 -4.01
CA ASN A 65 4.65 -18.74 -3.85
C ASN A 65 5.70 -18.40 -4.92
N LYS A 66 5.31 -18.20 -6.19
CA LYS A 66 6.23 -17.79 -7.26
C LYS A 66 6.74 -16.38 -7.02
N THR A 67 5.84 -15.48 -6.63
CA THR A 67 6.21 -14.10 -6.29
C THR A 67 7.18 -14.05 -5.12
N MET A 68 6.93 -14.80 -4.05
CA MET A 68 7.77 -14.83 -2.86
C MET A 68 9.16 -15.42 -3.15
N ASP A 69 9.25 -16.43 -4.02
CA ASP A 69 10.53 -16.95 -4.50
C ASP A 69 11.34 -15.87 -5.25
N ILE A 70 10.70 -15.12 -6.16
CA ILE A 70 11.35 -14.02 -6.86
C ILE A 70 11.81 -12.93 -5.89
N LEU A 71 10.96 -12.51 -4.95
CA LEU A 71 11.27 -11.46 -3.99
C LEU A 71 12.45 -11.85 -3.10
N VAL A 72 12.38 -13.01 -2.46
CA VAL A 72 13.36 -13.44 -1.45
C VAL A 72 14.63 -13.98 -2.11
N ASN A 73 14.51 -14.93 -3.03
CA ASN A 73 15.65 -15.71 -3.52
C ASN A 73 16.33 -15.06 -4.73
N LYS A 74 15.57 -14.36 -5.60
CA LYS A 74 16.14 -13.74 -6.81
C LYS A 74 16.50 -12.27 -6.60
N LEU A 75 15.65 -11.52 -5.92
CA LEU A 75 15.79 -10.07 -5.75
C LEU A 75 16.37 -9.65 -4.40
N ASN A 76 16.61 -10.60 -3.48
CA ASN A 76 17.19 -10.37 -2.15
C ASN A 76 16.41 -9.33 -1.33
N PHE A 77 15.08 -9.38 -1.37
CA PHE A 77 14.27 -8.60 -0.43
C PHE A 77 14.48 -9.12 0.99
N VAL A 78 14.64 -8.21 1.94
CA VAL A 78 14.69 -8.52 3.38
C VAL A 78 13.26 -8.71 3.88
N ASP A 79 12.94 -9.92 4.36
CA ASP A 79 11.63 -10.31 4.88
C ASP A 79 11.52 -10.09 6.40
N PHE A 80 10.65 -9.16 6.80
CA PHE A 80 10.38 -8.81 8.18
C PHE A 80 9.33 -9.74 8.78
N LYS A 81 9.79 -10.69 9.60
CA LYS A 81 8.96 -11.78 10.15
C LYS A 81 7.95 -11.31 11.19
N GLY A 82 8.31 -10.25 11.92
CA GLY A 82 7.52 -9.68 13.01
C GLY A 82 6.84 -8.37 12.64
N HIS A 83 6.39 -8.19 11.40
CA HIS A 83 5.68 -6.98 10.98
C HIS A 83 4.18 -7.09 11.23
N HIS A 84 3.64 -6.11 11.96
CA HIS A 84 2.25 -6.09 12.45
C HIS A 84 1.44 -4.96 11.81
N PRO A 85 0.14 -5.21 11.49
CA PRO A 85 -0.81 -4.12 11.35
C PRO A 85 -0.96 -3.40 12.71
N VAL A 86 -1.21 -2.10 12.68
CA VAL A 86 -1.27 -1.29 13.91
C VAL A 86 -2.61 -1.41 14.62
N ALA A 87 -3.69 -1.57 13.85
CA ALA A 87 -5.07 -1.73 14.30
C ALA A 87 -5.96 -2.12 13.10
N GLU A 88 -7.18 -2.60 13.37
CA GLU A 88 -8.23 -2.66 12.35
C GLU A 88 -9.12 -1.41 12.41
N PRO A 89 -9.76 -0.97 11.30
CA PRO A 89 -9.75 -1.51 9.94
C PRO A 89 -8.58 -0.96 9.07
N THR A 90 -8.59 -1.23 7.75
CA THR A 90 -7.67 -0.69 6.71
C THR A 90 -7.28 0.77 6.95
N MET A 91 -8.26 1.62 7.26
CA MET A 91 -8.03 3.04 7.52
C MET A 91 -6.91 3.26 8.55
N ASN A 92 -6.91 2.56 9.68
CA ASN A 92 -5.91 2.78 10.73
C ASN A 92 -4.49 2.44 10.25
N ASN A 93 -4.35 1.41 9.42
CA ASN A 93 -3.08 1.01 8.81
C ASN A 93 -2.66 2.01 7.72
N ALA A 94 -3.61 2.50 6.91
CA ALA A 94 -3.37 3.52 5.89
C ALA A 94 -2.86 4.83 6.52
N LEU A 95 -3.49 5.29 7.61
CA LEU A 95 -3.08 6.50 8.33
C LEU A 95 -1.68 6.33 8.95
N ALA A 96 -1.40 5.17 9.53
CA ALA A 96 -0.08 4.87 10.08
C ALA A 96 1.01 4.88 9.01
N LEU A 97 0.76 4.21 7.88
CA LEU A 97 1.72 4.07 6.77
C LEU A 97 1.93 5.39 6.02
N LEU A 98 0.86 6.13 5.74
CA LEU A 98 0.89 7.26 4.82
C LEU A 98 1.00 8.61 5.54
N MET A 99 0.73 8.67 6.85
CA MET A 99 0.68 9.93 7.59
C MET A 99 1.47 9.88 8.90
N GLY A 100 1.78 8.68 9.42
CA GLY A 100 2.47 8.52 10.70
C GLY A 100 1.60 8.97 11.87
N LEU A 101 0.27 8.90 11.72
CA LEU A 101 -0.71 9.43 12.68
C LEU A 101 -1.76 8.38 13.02
N ARG A 102 -2.32 8.49 14.24
CA ARG A 102 -3.51 7.75 14.62
C ARG A 102 -4.78 8.54 14.28
N PRO A 103 -5.95 7.88 14.21
CA PRO A 103 -7.23 8.58 14.08
C PRO A 103 -7.41 9.71 15.11
N GLU A 104 -7.01 9.49 16.36
CA GLU A 104 -7.17 10.50 17.42
C GLU A 104 -6.30 11.74 17.20
N ASP A 105 -5.13 11.58 16.57
CA ASP A 105 -4.28 12.72 16.21
C ASP A 105 -4.90 13.54 15.09
N ILE A 106 -5.48 12.86 14.10
CA ILE A 106 -6.17 13.51 12.99
C ILE A 106 -7.35 14.35 13.50
N LEU A 107 -8.14 13.78 14.40
CA LEU A 107 -9.24 14.47 15.07
C LEU A 107 -8.75 15.68 15.89
N LYS A 108 -7.72 15.50 16.72
CA LYS A 108 -7.27 16.55 17.66
C LYS A 108 -6.47 17.66 16.99
N GLN A 109 -5.54 17.31 16.11
CA GLN A 109 -4.60 18.25 15.50
C GLN A 109 -5.22 18.97 14.30
N TYR A 110 -6.00 18.25 13.48
CA TYR A 110 -6.55 18.77 12.23
C TYR A 110 -8.06 19.06 12.30
N LYS A 111 -8.72 18.72 13.41
CA LYS A 111 -10.17 18.88 13.59
C LYS A 111 -10.97 18.21 12.47
N PHE A 112 -10.41 17.14 11.90
CA PHE A 112 -10.96 16.47 10.75
C PHE A 112 -12.27 15.76 11.10
N SER A 113 -13.22 15.77 10.18
CA SER A 113 -14.45 15.00 10.25
C SER A 113 -14.65 14.20 8.96
N ARG A 114 -15.50 13.16 8.99
CA ARG A 114 -15.84 12.38 7.78
C ARG A 114 -16.48 13.21 6.67
N ARG A 115 -16.95 14.42 6.98
CA ARG A 115 -17.53 15.37 6.01
C ARG A 115 -16.49 16.26 5.36
N ASP A 116 -15.23 16.20 5.79
CA ASP A 116 -14.13 16.94 5.21
C ASP A 116 -13.47 16.16 4.09
N PHE A 117 -12.70 16.87 3.28
CA PHE A 117 -11.83 16.27 2.28
C PHE A 117 -10.46 15.99 2.90
N TRP A 118 -9.85 14.88 2.51
CA TRP A 118 -8.53 14.46 2.99
C TRP A 118 -7.40 15.42 2.58
N ASP A 119 -7.66 16.37 1.68
CA ASP A 119 -6.74 17.47 1.30
C ASP A 119 -6.19 18.29 2.49
N ASN A 120 -6.87 18.28 3.63
CA ASN A 120 -6.54 19.13 4.79
C ASN A 120 -5.54 18.49 5.76
N VAL A 121 -5.10 17.26 5.51
CA VAL A 121 -4.18 16.53 6.39
C VAL A 121 -2.96 16.11 5.58
N PRO A 122 -1.73 16.34 6.06
CA PRO A 122 -0.54 16.07 5.28
C PRO A 122 -0.26 14.57 5.17
N PHE A 123 -0.06 14.11 3.95
CA PHE A 123 0.40 12.77 3.65
C PHE A 123 1.90 12.76 3.34
N ILE A 124 2.51 11.59 3.42
CA ILE A 124 3.92 11.40 3.08
C ILE A 124 4.19 11.78 1.62
N TRP A 125 3.25 11.55 0.69
CA TRP A 125 3.41 12.00 -0.69
C TRP A 125 3.42 13.53 -0.83
N ASP A 126 2.83 14.29 0.09
CA ASP A 126 2.91 15.75 0.06
C ASP A 126 4.34 16.22 0.37
N ILE A 127 5.02 15.52 1.28
CA ILE A 127 6.43 15.74 1.62
C ILE A 127 7.33 15.41 0.42
N PHE A 128 7.13 14.24 -0.20
CA PHE A 128 7.86 13.88 -1.43
C PHE A 128 7.57 14.85 -2.59
N ASN A 129 6.32 15.32 -2.73
CA ASN A 129 5.93 16.28 -3.74
C ASN A 129 6.62 17.65 -3.56
N GLN A 130 6.81 18.11 -2.32
CA GLN A 130 7.59 19.33 -2.02
C GLN A 130 9.06 19.19 -2.43
N MET A 131 9.59 17.97 -2.37
CA MET A 131 10.91 17.63 -2.88
C MET A 131 10.95 17.39 -4.39
N ASP A 132 9.93 17.79 -5.15
CA ASP A 132 9.85 17.60 -6.60
C ASP A 132 9.86 16.12 -7.06
N PHE A 133 9.57 15.15 -6.21
CA PHE A 133 9.35 13.77 -6.67
C PHE A 133 8.08 13.70 -7.52
N ILE A 134 8.07 12.84 -8.53
CA ILE A 134 6.82 12.47 -9.20
C ILE A 134 6.03 11.55 -8.27
N THR A 135 4.85 11.96 -7.84
CA THR A 135 4.06 11.20 -6.87
C THR A 135 2.91 10.45 -7.54
N GLY A 136 2.56 9.28 -7.00
CA GLY A 136 1.52 8.42 -7.54
C GLY A 136 0.80 7.63 -6.47
N TYR A 137 -0.54 7.58 -6.58
CA TYR A 137 -1.40 6.74 -5.74
C TYR A 137 -2.39 5.98 -6.63
N PHE A 138 -2.29 4.66 -6.60
CA PHE A 138 -3.00 3.76 -7.50
C PHE A 138 -3.81 2.75 -6.71
N GLU A 139 -5.12 2.75 -6.89
CA GLU A 139 -6.09 1.87 -6.23
C GLU A 139 -7.15 1.48 -7.28
N ASP A 140 -7.70 0.27 -7.22
CA ASP A 140 -8.62 -0.31 -8.22
C ASP A 140 -10.10 -0.18 -7.89
N LEU A 141 -10.49 0.06 -6.64
CA LEU A 141 -11.89 0.15 -6.22
C LEU A 141 -12.27 1.60 -5.90
N PRO A 142 -12.70 2.44 -6.86
CA PRO A 142 -12.90 3.87 -6.64
C PRO A 142 -14.11 4.18 -5.72
N MET A 143 -15.07 3.26 -5.61
CA MET A 143 -16.26 3.38 -4.75
C MET A 143 -16.00 2.93 -3.31
N TYR A 144 -15.09 1.98 -3.12
CA TYR A 144 -14.72 1.42 -1.81
C TYR A 144 -13.29 1.78 -1.43
N GLY A 145 -12.70 2.75 -2.12
CA GLY A 145 -11.31 3.13 -1.94
C GLY A 145 -11.05 3.59 -0.53
N THR A 146 -9.84 3.39 -0.05
CA THR A 146 -9.42 3.57 1.34
C THR A 146 -9.92 4.88 1.94
N PHE A 147 -9.80 5.98 1.20
CA PHE A 147 -10.19 7.33 1.64
C PHE A 147 -11.62 7.75 1.23
N ASN A 148 -12.36 6.89 0.53
CA ASN A 148 -13.73 7.09 0.08
C ASN A 148 -14.74 6.17 0.79
N TYR A 149 -14.27 5.09 1.43
CA TYR A 149 -15.11 4.08 2.06
C TYR A 149 -15.99 4.66 3.17
N GLY A 150 -17.22 4.14 3.30
CA GLY A 150 -18.16 4.55 4.35
C GLY A 150 -18.67 6.00 4.18
N GLY A 151 -18.84 6.50 2.96
CA GLY A 151 -19.40 7.84 2.74
C GLY A 151 -18.44 8.99 3.06
N GLN A 152 -17.13 8.71 3.13
CA GLN A 152 -16.11 9.75 3.16
C GLN A 152 -15.99 10.43 1.79
N LYS A 153 -15.69 11.73 1.78
CA LYS A 153 -15.60 12.49 0.52
C LYS A 153 -14.37 12.15 -0.33
N GLY A 154 -13.34 11.53 0.25
CA GLY A 154 -12.05 11.37 -0.42
C GLY A 154 -11.33 12.71 -0.55
N PHE A 155 -10.78 12.95 -1.73
CA PHE A 155 -10.02 14.16 -2.04
C PHE A 155 -10.80 15.06 -3.00
N LEU A 156 -10.82 16.36 -2.71
CA LEU A 156 -11.38 17.39 -3.59
C LEU A 156 -10.47 17.64 -4.77
N ARG A 157 -9.16 17.77 -4.51
CA ARG A 157 -8.13 17.90 -5.54
C ARG A 157 -7.42 16.56 -5.71
N ARG A 158 -6.68 16.42 -6.81
CA ARG A 158 -5.84 15.25 -6.99
C ARG A 158 -4.73 15.22 -5.93
N PRO A 159 -4.58 14.13 -5.14
CA PRO A 159 -3.58 14.07 -4.08
C PRO A 159 -2.14 13.91 -4.61
N THR A 160 -1.96 13.32 -5.79
CA THR A 160 -0.65 12.99 -6.37
C THR A 160 -0.53 13.47 -7.81
N ASP A 161 0.64 13.42 -8.45
CA ASP A 161 0.75 13.76 -9.88
C ASP A 161 0.00 12.73 -10.76
N LEU A 162 0.16 11.45 -10.43
CA LEU A 162 -0.44 10.31 -11.12
C LEU A 162 -1.49 9.65 -10.25
N THR A 163 -2.63 9.28 -10.84
CA THR A 163 -3.68 8.51 -10.15
C THR A 163 -4.44 7.64 -11.14
N LEU A 164 -4.90 6.48 -10.68
CA LEU A 164 -5.78 5.61 -11.46
C LEU A 164 -7.27 5.95 -11.28
N ARG A 165 -7.64 6.80 -10.32
CA ARG A 165 -9.05 7.02 -9.95
C ARG A 165 -9.96 7.39 -11.15
N PRO A 166 -9.59 8.30 -12.07
CA PRO A 166 -10.46 8.66 -13.20
C PRO A 166 -10.74 7.50 -14.16
N ILE A 167 -9.72 6.71 -14.52
CA ILE A 167 -9.93 5.52 -15.36
C ILE A 167 -10.67 4.44 -14.59
N MET A 168 -10.41 4.26 -13.29
CA MET A 168 -11.15 3.27 -12.49
C MET A 168 -12.63 3.60 -12.37
N LEU A 169 -13.00 4.89 -12.25
CA LEU A 169 -14.41 5.32 -12.29
C LEU A 169 -15.05 4.99 -13.64
N ALA A 170 -14.35 5.24 -14.75
CA ALA A 170 -14.86 4.94 -16.09
C ALA A 170 -14.96 3.42 -16.36
N LEU A 171 -13.97 2.65 -15.88
CA LEU A 171 -13.97 1.20 -15.92
C LEU A 171 -15.11 0.62 -15.10
N ASN A 172 -15.34 1.08 -13.87
CA ASN A 172 -16.45 0.64 -13.04
C ASN A 172 -17.81 1.02 -13.66
N ALA A 173 -17.92 2.16 -14.34
CA ALA A 173 -19.16 2.51 -15.06
C ALA A 173 -19.44 1.56 -16.25
N GLN A 174 -18.39 1.06 -16.92
CA GLN A 174 -18.52 0.16 -18.07
C GLN A 174 -18.61 -1.32 -17.69
N PHE A 175 -17.83 -1.72 -16.70
CA PHE A 175 -17.68 -3.05 -16.15
C PHE A 175 -17.86 -2.95 -14.63
N PRO A 176 -19.12 -2.84 -14.15
CA PRO A 176 -19.39 -2.66 -12.73
C PRO A 176 -18.75 -3.75 -11.89
N TYR A 177 -18.23 -3.34 -10.73
CA TYR A 177 -17.74 -4.24 -9.70
C TYR A 177 -18.75 -5.36 -9.45
N LYS A 178 -18.25 -6.59 -9.43
CA LYS A 178 -19.00 -7.80 -9.10
C LYS A 178 -18.11 -8.69 -8.25
N LYS A 179 -18.49 -8.95 -7.00
CA LYS A 179 -17.68 -9.68 -5.99
C LYS A 179 -16.79 -10.81 -6.52
N LYS A 180 -17.26 -11.66 -7.45
CA LYS A 180 -16.54 -12.83 -7.99
C LYS A 180 -16.07 -12.70 -9.46
N ASN A 181 -15.93 -11.49 -10.01
CA ASN A 181 -15.44 -11.28 -11.38
C ASN A 181 -14.21 -10.35 -11.42
N PHE A 182 -13.01 -10.88 -11.27
CA PHE A 182 -11.77 -10.11 -11.05
C PHE A 182 -11.20 -9.43 -12.30
N CYS A 183 -12.05 -9.06 -13.25
CA CYS A 183 -11.67 -8.56 -14.56
C CYS A 183 -12.44 -7.29 -14.93
N PHE A 184 -11.71 -6.33 -15.50
CA PHE A 184 -12.28 -5.27 -16.31
C PHE A 184 -12.39 -5.74 -17.76
N GLY A 185 -13.60 -6.15 -18.15
CA GLY A 185 -13.80 -6.84 -19.42
C GLY A 185 -13.02 -8.16 -19.45
N GLN A 186 -11.98 -8.24 -20.28
CA GLN A 186 -11.15 -9.45 -20.43
C GLN A 186 -9.80 -9.34 -19.70
N ARG A 187 -9.51 -8.24 -19.02
CA ARG A 187 -8.23 -8.01 -18.35
C ARG A 187 -8.39 -8.12 -16.84
N ALA A 188 -7.57 -8.94 -16.19
CA ALA A 188 -7.52 -9.02 -14.74
C ALA A 188 -7.19 -7.65 -14.13
N VAL A 189 -7.90 -7.28 -13.06
CA VAL A 189 -7.79 -5.98 -12.38
C VAL A 189 -6.37 -5.77 -11.84
N THR A 190 -5.85 -6.78 -11.13
CA THR A 190 -4.48 -6.77 -10.60
C THR A 190 -3.44 -6.61 -11.72
N LYS A 191 -3.58 -7.34 -12.83
CA LYS A 191 -2.69 -7.19 -14.00
C LYS A 191 -2.74 -5.79 -14.59
N PHE A 192 -3.93 -5.21 -14.71
CA PHE A 192 -4.09 -3.84 -15.20
C PHE A 192 -3.32 -2.83 -14.32
N MET A 193 -3.45 -2.94 -13.00
CA MET A 193 -2.74 -2.07 -12.07
C MET A 193 -1.22 -2.25 -12.14
N LEU A 194 -0.73 -3.49 -12.10
CA LEU A 194 0.71 -3.79 -12.10
C LEU A 194 1.38 -3.37 -13.41
N ASP A 195 0.73 -3.57 -14.56
CA ASP A 195 1.25 -3.11 -15.84
C ASP A 195 1.32 -1.56 -15.89
N HIS A 196 0.28 -0.86 -15.41
CA HIS A 196 0.30 0.61 -15.33
C HIS A 196 1.39 1.11 -14.36
N GLN A 197 1.56 0.44 -13.21
CA GLN A 197 2.62 0.74 -12.25
C GLN A 197 4.00 0.58 -12.90
N PHE A 198 4.22 -0.50 -13.65
CA PHE A 198 5.48 -0.73 -14.37
C PHE A 198 5.71 0.36 -15.43
N GLU A 199 4.70 0.69 -16.23
CA GLU A 199 4.78 1.77 -17.21
C GLU A 199 5.11 3.12 -16.55
N ALA A 200 4.52 3.41 -15.38
CA ALA A 200 4.79 4.65 -14.65
C ALA A 200 6.25 4.75 -14.18
N MET A 201 6.82 3.65 -13.67
CA MET A 201 8.23 3.59 -13.30
C MET A 201 9.15 3.80 -14.51
N GLN A 202 8.84 3.14 -15.64
CA GLN A 202 9.61 3.31 -16.88
C GLN A 202 9.53 4.74 -17.40
N ARG A 203 8.34 5.34 -17.39
CA ARG A 203 8.08 6.66 -17.98
C ARG A 203 8.85 7.78 -17.30
N PHE A 204 9.06 7.65 -15.99
CA PHE A 204 9.73 8.62 -15.13
C PHE A 204 11.07 8.14 -14.60
N ARG A 205 11.72 7.17 -15.26
CA ARG A 205 13.05 6.68 -14.85
C ARG A 205 14.14 7.77 -14.75
N ASP A 206 13.95 8.90 -15.44
CA ASP A 206 14.84 10.06 -15.41
C ASP A 206 14.58 11.01 -14.23
N THR A 207 13.57 10.74 -13.41
CA THR A 207 13.12 11.62 -12.32
C THR A 207 12.75 10.78 -11.08
N PRO A 208 13.15 11.19 -9.86
CA PRO A 208 12.77 10.48 -8.64
C PRO A 208 11.25 10.34 -8.48
N THR A 209 10.78 9.14 -8.16
CA THR A 209 9.36 8.84 -8.00
C THR A 209 9.02 8.37 -6.60
N PHE A 210 7.83 8.72 -6.10
CA PHE A 210 7.24 8.13 -4.90
C PHE A 210 5.87 7.57 -5.27
N PHE A 211 5.78 6.25 -5.41
CA PHE A 211 4.57 5.55 -5.84
C PHE A 211 4.05 4.62 -4.76
N VAL A 212 2.74 4.70 -4.54
CA VAL A 212 1.98 3.75 -3.72
C VAL A 212 0.96 3.08 -4.63
N SER A 213 1.09 1.78 -4.80
CA SER A 213 0.13 0.93 -5.51
C SER A 213 -0.54 0.00 -4.52
N TRP A 214 -1.86 0.01 -4.51
CA TRP A 214 -2.66 -0.71 -3.54
C TRP A 214 -3.78 -1.46 -4.24
N PRO A 215 -3.50 -2.63 -4.88
CA PRO A 215 -4.55 -3.49 -5.38
C PRO A 215 -5.39 -4.01 -4.22
N VAL A 216 -6.71 -3.75 -4.26
CA VAL A 216 -7.67 -4.20 -3.25
C VAL A 216 -8.41 -5.44 -3.73
N TRP A 217 -8.75 -5.49 -5.02
CA TRP A 217 -9.52 -6.57 -5.62
C TRP A 217 -8.57 -7.50 -6.42
N PRO A 218 -8.61 -8.83 -6.23
CA PRO A 218 -9.71 -9.62 -5.66
C PRO A 218 -9.69 -9.91 -4.15
N GLN A 219 -8.54 -9.77 -3.52
CA GLN A 219 -8.25 -10.36 -2.19
C GLN A 219 -9.12 -9.85 -1.04
N HIS A 220 -9.63 -8.63 -1.10
CA HIS A 220 -10.46 -8.07 -0.01
C HIS A 220 -11.76 -8.86 0.23
N ASP A 221 -12.44 -9.33 -0.83
CA ASP A 221 -13.84 -9.78 -0.71
C ASP A 221 -14.03 -11.30 -0.79
N VAL A 222 -13.07 -12.02 -1.37
CA VAL A 222 -13.21 -13.44 -1.70
C VAL A 222 -12.03 -14.21 -1.12
N PRO A 223 -12.29 -15.17 -0.20
CA PRO A 223 -11.23 -15.99 0.38
C PRO A 223 -10.51 -16.76 -0.72
N HIS A 224 -9.20 -16.93 -0.57
CA HIS A 224 -8.32 -17.65 -1.51
C HIS A 224 -8.24 -17.05 -2.92
N SER A 225 -8.84 -15.89 -3.18
CA SER A 225 -8.72 -15.26 -4.50
C SER A 225 -7.29 -14.81 -4.81
N LEU A 226 -6.46 -14.58 -3.79
CA LEU A 226 -5.05 -14.24 -3.94
C LEU A 226 -4.24 -15.33 -4.69
N TYR A 227 -4.60 -16.60 -4.53
CA TYR A 227 -3.96 -17.72 -5.26
C TYR A 227 -4.08 -17.57 -6.78
N THR A 228 -5.12 -16.89 -7.25
CA THR A 228 -5.33 -16.65 -8.69
C THR A 228 -4.51 -15.48 -9.23
N GLN A 229 -3.79 -14.76 -8.36
CA GLN A 229 -3.05 -13.54 -8.69
C GLN A 229 -1.54 -13.72 -8.69
N ASP A 230 -1.01 -14.86 -8.23
CA ASP A 230 0.44 -15.07 -8.12
C ASP A 230 1.17 -14.85 -9.44
N ASP A 231 0.63 -15.36 -10.56
CA ASP A 231 1.24 -15.16 -11.88
C ASP A 231 1.31 -13.68 -12.28
N ASN A 232 0.32 -12.86 -11.87
CA ASN A 232 0.32 -11.42 -12.17
C ASN A 232 1.43 -10.70 -11.38
N TYR A 233 1.60 -11.02 -10.10
CA TYR A 233 2.65 -10.43 -9.26
C TYR A 233 4.04 -10.95 -9.66
N ALA A 234 4.17 -12.26 -9.92
CA ALA A 234 5.40 -12.88 -10.38
C ALA A 234 5.86 -12.27 -11.72
N GLU A 235 4.97 -12.09 -12.70
CA GLU A 235 5.30 -11.43 -13.97
C GLU A 235 5.81 -9.99 -13.74
N PHE A 236 5.18 -9.24 -12.83
CA PHE A 236 5.61 -7.88 -12.50
C PHE A 236 7.01 -7.83 -11.90
N PHE A 237 7.31 -8.66 -10.91
CA PHE A 237 8.65 -8.71 -10.31
C PHE A 237 9.70 -9.36 -11.22
N GLU A 238 9.31 -10.26 -12.12
CA GLU A 238 10.17 -10.76 -13.19
C GLU A 238 10.61 -9.63 -14.13
N LYS A 239 9.70 -8.74 -14.53
CA LYS A 239 10.05 -7.54 -15.31
C LYS A 239 11.04 -6.64 -14.56
N ILE A 240 10.80 -6.39 -13.26
CA ILE A 240 11.71 -5.62 -12.41
C ILE A 240 13.09 -6.30 -12.32
N SER A 241 13.14 -7.62 -12.18
CA SER A 241 14.41 -8.37 -12.06
C SER A 241 15.33 -8.26 -13.28
N LYS A 242 14.78 -7.83 -14.43
CA LYS A 242 15.50 -7.65 -15.69
C LYS A 242 15.85 -6.19 -15.96
N ASP A 243 15.44 -5.27 -15.10
CA ASP A 243 15.68 -3.84 -15.27
C ASP A 243 16.75 -3.33 -14.30
N GLU A 244 17.98 -3.21 -14.81
CA GLU A 244 19.14 -2.79 -14.02
C GLU A 244 18.97 -1.40 -13.40
N ASP A 245 18.31 -0.47 -14.11
CA ASP A 245 18.13 0.91 -13.64
C ASP A 245 17.12 1.00 -12.50
N LEU A 246 16.04 0.23 -12.58
CA LEU A 246 15.10 0.11 -11.47
C LEU A 246 15.77 -0.50 -10.23
N LEU A 247 16.56 -1.56 -10.40
CA LEU A 247 17.30 -2.20 -9.30
C LEU A 247 18.42 -1.30 -8.74
N GLU A 248 19.00 -0.45 -9.59
CA GLU A 248 20.05 0.50 -9.21
C GLU A 248 19.52 1.66 -8.37
N ASN A 249 18.30 2.12 -8.66
CA ASN A 249 17.81 3.42 -8.20
C ASN A 249 16.50 3.39 -7.40
N THR A 250 15.82 2.25 -7.26
CA THR A 250 14.50 2.17 -6.58
C THR A 250 14.54 1.34 -5.29
N LEU A 251 14.01 1.92 -4.20
CA LEU A 251 13.61 1.18 -3.00
C LEU A 251 12.24 0.57 -3.23
N PHE A 252 12.15 -0.75 -3.11
CA PHE A 252 10.91 -1.48 -3.21
C PHE A 252 10.43 -1.91 -1.82
N VAL A 253 9.16 -1.67 -1.53
CA VAL A 253 8.47 -2.14 -0.33
C VAL A 253 7.28 -2.96 -0.80
N PHE A 254 7.26 -4.25 -0.48
CA PHE A 254 6.09 -5.12 -0.67
C PHE A 254 5.47 -5.37 0.70
N SER A 255 4.19 -5.04 0.87
CA SER A 255 3.50 -5.19 2.15
C SER A 255 2.01 -5.45 1.99
N ALA A 256 1.29 -5.52 3.10
CA ALA A 256 -0.17 -5.54 3.16
C ALA A 256 -0.62 -4.67 4.34
N ASP A 257 -1.85 -4.17 4.28
CA ASP A 257 -2.40 -3.30 5.32
C ASP A 257 -2.88 -4.07 6.54
N HIS A 258 -3.64 -5.15 6.31
CA HIS A 258 -4.10 -6.13 7.27
C HIS A 258 -4.24 -7.51 6.60
N ALA A 259 -4.57 -8.54 7.38
CA ALA A 259 -4.85 -9.89 6.86
C ALA A 259 -6.35 -10.10 6.56
N PHE A 260 -6.66 -11.12 5.77
CA PHE A 260 -8.04 -11.50 5.46
C PHE A 260 -8.85 -11.82 6.72
N LYS A 261 -10.12 -11.39 6.76
CA LYS A 261 -10.94 -11.49 7.99
C LYS A 261 -12.39 -11.93 7.78
N TRP A 262 -12.78 -12.35 6.58
CA TRP A 262 -14.20 -12.48 6.19
C TRP A 262 -14.70 -13.92 6.06
N ASP A 263 -13.88 -14.93 6.34
CA ASP A 263 -14.28 -16.32 6.33
C ASP A 263 -14.35 -16.94 7.73
N GLU A 264 -14.87 -18.16 7.81
CA GLU A 264 -14.94 -18.90 9.06
C GLU A 264 -13.54 -19.19 9.63
N TYR A 265 -12.57 -19.45 8.75
CA TYR A 265 -11.19 -19.72 9.15
C TYR A 265 -10.56 -18.52 9.88
N ALA A 266 -10.73 -17.30 9.38
CA ALA A 266 -10.20 -16.08 10.00
C ALA A 266 -10.71 -15.80 11.42
N ASN A 267 -11.81 -16.44 11.81
CA ASN A 267 -12.40 -16.36 13.15
C ASN A 267 -11.99 -17.52 14.06
N THR A 268 -11.29 -18.53 13.53
CA THR A 268 -10.65 -19.56 14.35
C THR A 268 -9.44 -18.97 15.10
N LYS A 269 -8.98 -19.67 16.13
CA LYS A 269 -7.76 -19.35 16.86
C LYS A 269 -6.53 -19.23 15.94
N PHE A 270 -6.42 -20.09 14.94
CA PHE A 270 -5.32 -20.04 13.97
C PHE A 270 -5.48 -18.88 12.99
N GLY A 271 -6.69 -18.58 12.54
CA GLY A 271 -6.97 -17.39 11.72
C GLY A 271 -6.67 -16.09 12.47
N LEU A 272 -7.06 -15.98 13.74
CA LEU A 272 -6.74 -14.82 14.59
C LEU A 272 -5.23 -14.65 14.79
N LEU A 273 -4.49 -15.75 14.87
CA LEU A 273 -3.04 -15.76 14.93
C LEU A 273 -2.39 -15.31 13.62
N GLU A 274 -2.86 -15.86 12.51
CA GLU A 274 -2.43 -15.51 11.16
C GLU A 274 -2.67 -14.02 10.88
N ARG A 275 -3.75 -13.44 11.40
CA ARG A 275 -4.09 -12.03 11.21
C ARG A 275 -3.18 -11.03 11.90
N ARG A 276 -2.30 -11.48 12.79
CA ARG A 276 -1.42 -10.59 13.56
C ARG A 276 -0.22 -10.13 12.78
N THR A 277 0.17 -10.83 11.72
CA THR A 277 1.31 -10.42 10.90
C THR A 277 0.95 -10.30 9.44
N VAL A 278 1.50 -9.26 8.81
CA VAL A 278 1.35 -8.98 7.38
C VAL A 278 2.73 -8.99 6.75
N PRO A 279 2.87 -9.30 5.45
CA PRO A 279 4.18 -9.27 4.81
C PRO A 279 4.76 -7.85 4.91
N LEU A 280 6.07 -7.76 5.16
CA LEU A 280 6.87 -6.60 4.85
C LEU A 280 8.19 -7.11 4.28
N LEU A 281 8.40 -6.84 3.00
CA LEU A 281 9.62 -7.18 2.30
C LEU A 281 10.20 -5.90 1.72
N ILE A 282 11.47 -5.61 2.03
CA ILE A 282 12.15 -4.40 1.57
C ILE A 282 13.36 -4.77 0.74
N ARG A 283 13.46 -4.20 -0.47
CA ARG A 283 14.68 -4.23 -1.27
C ARG A 283 15.27 -2.84 -1.39
N VAL A 284 16.48 -2.69 -0.86
CA VAL A 284 17.30 -1.49 -1.00
C VAL A 284 17.90 -1.43 -2.40
N PRO A 285 17.91 -0.28 -3.09
CA PRO A 285 18.53 -0.18 -4.42
C PRO A 285 20.05 -0.38 -4.35
N ASN A 286 20.62 -0.97 -5.39
CA ASN A 286 22.04 -1.35 -5.42
C ASN A 286 22.97 -0.17 -5.12
N ARG A 287 22.63 1.04 -5.60
CA ARG A 287 23.40 2.25 -5.29
C ARG A 287 23.45 2.54 -3.80
N LEU A 288 22.29 2.52 -3.13
CA LEU A 288 22.21 2.82 -1.70
C LEU A 288 22.89 1.74 -0.86
N GLN A 289 22.88 0.48 -1.30
CA GLN A 289 23.64 -0.60 -0.64
C GLN A 289 25.16 -0.34 -0.67
N ARG A 290 25.68 0.23 -1.77
CA ARG A 290 27.10 0.59 -1.89
C ARG A 290 27.46 1.85 -1.10
N GLU A 291 26.60 2.85 -1.13
CA GLU A 291 26.82 4.13 -0.43
C GLU A 291 26.65 4.01 1.08
N PHE A 292 25.72 3.17 1.53
CA PHE A 292 25.36 2.99 2.94
C PHE A 292 25.17 1.49 3.27
N PRO A 293 26.23 0.69 3.30
CA PRO A 293 26.15 -0.75 3.54
C PRO A 293 25.45 -1.10 4.87
N GLN A 294 25.60 -0.24 5.89
CA GLN A 294 24.94 -0.40 7.19
C GLN A 294 23.42 -0.41 7.11
N VAL A 295 22.81 0.15 6.05
CA VAL A 295 21.36 0.12 5.87
C VAL A 295 20.87 -1.32 5.70
N VAL A 296 21.58 -2.13 4.92
CA VAL A 296 21.20 -3.54 4.73
C VAL A 296 21.38 -4.33 6.02
N ASP A 297 22.49 -4.11 6.74
CA ASP A 297 22.74 -4.76 8.03
C ASP A 297 21.66 -4.40 9.07
N ASN A 298 21.22 -3.14 9.10
CA ASN A 298 20.16 -2.69 9.99
C ASN A 298 18.82 -3.31 9.60
N LEU A 299 18.47 -3.39 8.31
CA LEU A 299 17.24 -4.05 7.87
C LEU A 299 17.24 -5.54 8.23
N LEU A 300 18.36 -6.25 8.02
CA LEU A 300 18.52 -7.66 8.43
C LEU A 300 18.45 -7.84 9.94
N TRP A 301 18.97 -6.89 10.71
CA TRP A 301 18.82 -6.91 12.17
C TRP A 301 17.35 -6.72 12.59
N ASN A 302 16.68 -5.77 11.93
CA ASN A 302 15.31 -5.37 12.23
C ASN A 302 14.26 -6.38 11.75
N SER A 303 14.60 -7.25 10.78
CA SER A 303 13.69 -8.25 10.23
C SER A 303 13.19 -9.26 11.26
N GLU A 304 13.93 -9.43 12.36
CA GLU A 304 13.63 -10.31 13.47
C GLU A 304 13.04 -9.58 14.70
N ILE A 305 12.63 -8.32 14.53
CA ILE A 305 12.10 -7.46 15.60
C ILE A 305 10.65 -7.08 15.27
N VAL A 306 9.86 -6.76 16.30
CA VAL A 306 8.50 -6.21 16.13
C VAL A 306 8.58 -4.89 15.36
N THR A 307 7.92 -4.83 14.22
CA THR A 307 7.78 -3.62 13.39
C THR A 307 6.33 -3.42 12.99
N CYS A 308 5.98 -2.23 12.51
CA CYS A 308 4.62 -1.90 12.08
C CYS A 308 4.60 -0.79 11.03
N HIS A 309 3.41 -0.44 10.53
CA HIS A 309 3.23 0.58 9.50
C HIS A 309 3.80 1.97 9.84
N TYR A 310 3.85 2.35 11.12
CA TYR A 310 4.51 3.59 11.54
C TYR A 310 6.01 3.58 11.24
N ASP A 311 6.66 2.42 11.29
CA ASP A 311 8.09 2.30 11.00
C ASP A 311 8.37 2.50 9.52
N ILE A 312 7.46 2.04 8.65
CA ILE A 312 7.56 2.31 7.21
C ILE A 312 7.45 3.83 6.98
N TYR A 313 6.45 4.50 7.56
CA TYR A 313 6.33 5.96 7.47
C TYR A 313 7.62 6.67 7.93
N ARG A 314 8.17 6.27 9.10
CA ARG A 314 9.40 6.87 9.63
C ARG A 314 10.62 6.61 8.76
N THR A 315 10.70 5.44 8.13
CA THR A 315 11.74 5.11 7.15
C THR A 315 11.66 6.03 5.94
N LEU A 316 10.46 6.25 5.40
CA LEU A 316 10.23 7.15 4.27
C LEU A 316 10.58 8.60 4.61
N LEU A 317 10.17 9.06 5.81
CA LEU A 317 10.50 10.40 6.30
C LEU A 317 12.00 10.59 6.50
N HIS A 318 12.69 9.59 7.05
CA HIS A 318 14.15 9.58 7.18
C HIS A 318 14.79 9.72 5.79
N LEU A 319 14.40 8.89 4.82
CA LEU A 319 14.96 8.92 3.46
C LEU A 319 14.79 10.27 2.78
N VAL A 320 13.58 10.84 2.79
CA VAL A 320 13.34 12.10 2.07
C VAL A 320 14.09 13.26 2.73
N LYS A 321 14.20 13.29 4.06
CA LYS A 321 15.00 14.30 4.79
C LYS A 321 16.50 14.16 4.52
N HIS A 322 17.02 12.94 4.32
CA HIS A 322 18.43 12.74 3.97
C HIS A 322 18.83 13.45 2.67
N PHE A 323 17.91 13.56 1.71
CA PHE A 323 18.13 14.23 0.43
C PHE A 323 17.73 15.71 0.42
N ASP A 324 17.29 16.26 1.55
CA ASP A 324 16.97 17.68 1.68
C ASP A 324 18.20 18.50 2.08
N GLU A 325 18.88 19.03 1.07
CA GLU A 325 20.05 19.90 1.25
C GLU A 325 19.68 21.32 1.72
N SER A 326 18.41 21.71 1.58
CA SER A 326 17.93 23.07 1.82
C SER A 326 17.32 23.28 3.20
N GLY A 327 17.06 22.20 3.94
CA GLY A 327 16.31 22.25 5.20
C GLY A 327 14.82 22.54 5.02
N LEU A 328 14.28 22.40 3.80
CA LEU A 328 12.87 22.64 3.47
C LEU A 328 11.90 21.78 4.31
N LEU A 329 12.35 20.59 4.69
CA LEU A 329 11.58 19.60 5.43
C LEU A 329 11.81 19.67 6.94
N GLU A 330 12.53 20.68 7.45
CA GLU A 330 12.72 20.87 8.88
C GLU A 330 11.35 21.05 9.56
N GLY A 331 11.11 20.27 10.64
CA GLY A 331 9.83 20.24 11.34
C GLY A 331 8.67 19.59 10.59
N GLN A 332 8.87 19.08 9.36
CA GLN A 332 7.81 18.40 8.61
C GLN A 332 7.73 16.90 8.94
N GLY A 333 6.51 16.36 8.84
CA GLY A 333 6.18 14.96 9.10
C GLY A 333 6.02 14.63 10.58
N SER A 334 5.22 13.60 10.87
CA SER A 334 4.99 13.14 12.24
C SER A 334 6.14 12.28 12.73
N GLU A 335 6.80 12.71 13.81
CA GLU A 335 7.83 11.90 14.47
C GLU A 335 7.34 11.26 15.77
N LYS A 336 6.01 11.25 15.97
CA LYS A 336 5.37 10.79 17.20
C LYS A 336 5.38 9.27 17.38
N TYR A 337 5.30 8.53 16.27
CA TYR A 337 5.24 7.06 16.27
C TYR A 337 6.26 6.47 15.31
N GLY A 338 6.56 5.19 15.53
CA GLY A 338 7.48 4.41 14.71
C GLY A 338 8.95 4.83 14.86
N TRP A 339 9.83 3.99 14.34
CA TRP A 339 11.27 4.19 14.22
C TRP A 339 11.71 3.87 12.80
N SER A 340 12.75 4.56 12.31
CA SER A 340 13.27 4.30 10.97
C SER A 340 13.89 2.90 10.91
N LEU A 341 13.49 2.10 9.92
CA LEU A 341 14.04 0.77 9.68
C LEU A 341 15.46 0.80 9.11
N LEU A 342 15.95 1.99 8.71
CA LEU A 342 17.35 2.19 8.31
C LEU A 342 18.31 2.26 9.51
N GLU A 343 17.79 2.34 10.72
CA GLU A 343 18.54 2.38 11.97
C GLU A 343 18.31 1.09 12.75
N LYS A 344 19.28 0.73 13.60
CA LYS A 344 19.23 -0.50 14.38
C LYS A 344 18.21 -0.39 15.51
N LEU A 345 17.14 -1.19 15.46
CA LEU A 345 16.12 -1.20 16.51
C LEU A 345 16.56 -2.03 17.73
N PRO A 346 16.09 -1.70 18.95
CA PRO A 346 16.31 -2.52 20.15
C PRO A 346 15.70 -3.92 20.02
N ARG A 347 16.47 -4.97 20.38
CA ARG A 347 15.99 -6.37 20.38
C ARG A 347 14.82 -6.60 21.34
N THR A 348 14.71 -5.77 22.38
CA THR A 348 13.67 -5.84 23.40
C THR A 348 12.39 -5.09 23.03
N ARG A 349 12.32 -4.52 21.82
CA ARG A 349 11.17 -3.72 21.40
C ARG A 349 9.89 -4.54 21.45
N SER A 350 8.93 -4.04 22.22
CA SER A 350 7.60 -4.59 22.42
C SER A 350 6.58 -4.01 21.45
N CYS A 351 5.43 -4.68 21.30
CA CYS A 351 4.28 -4.13 20.55
C CYS A 351 3.82 -2.77 21.07
N LYS A 352 3.88 -2.55 22.40
CA LYS A 352 3.52 -1.29 23.02
C LYS A 352 4.43 -0.16 22.56
N GLU A 353 5.74 -0.39 22.52
CA GLU A 353 6.72 0.57 21.99
C GLU A 353 6.56 0.78 20.49
N ALA A 354 6.19 -0.28 19.74
CA ALA A 354 5.82 -0.17 18.34
C ALA A 354 4.45 0.49 18.09
N SER A 355 3.70 0.87 19.14
CA SER A 355 2.34 1.42 19.01
C SER A 355 1.32 0.48 18.32
N VAL A 356 1.56 -0.82 18.38
CA VAL A 356 0.62 -1.86 17.95
C VAL A 356 -0.39 -2.10 19.07
N ILE A 357 -1.69 -2.08 18.76
CA ILE A 357 -2.72 -2.31 19.78
C ILE A 357 -2.65 -3.74 20.33
N PRO A 358 -3.06 -3.97 21.60
CA PRO A 358 -2.95 -5.27 22.25
C PRO A 358 -3.58 -6.43 21.45
N THR A 359 -4.70 -6.18 20.75
CA THR A 359 -5.42 -7.20 19.97
C THR A 359 -4.70 -7.60 18.69
N MET A 360 -3.82 -6.75 18.16
CA MET A 360 -3.00 -7.03 16.97
C MET A 360 -1.63 -7.60 17.34
N CYS A 361 -1.22 -7.55 18.61
CA CYS A 361 0.09 -8.03 19.03
C CYS A 361 0.19 -9.56 19.07
N SER A 362 1.18 -10.15 18.39
CA SER A 362 1.42 -11.60 18.41
C SER A 362 1.68 -12.17 19.80
N CYS A 363 2.30 -11.40 20.71
CA CYS A 363 2.62 -11.85 22.06
C CYS A 363 1.39 -11.98 22.97
N ASN A 364 0.27 -11.33 22.65
CA ASN A 364 -0.97 -11.39 23.44
C ASN A 364 -1.88 -12.50 22.92
N LEU A 365 -1.41 -13.75 22.96
CA LEU A 365 -2.30 -14.89 22.69
C LEU A 365 -3.40 -14.93 23.74
N PRO A 366 -4.68 -15.17 23.36
CA PRO A 366 -5.66 -15.60 24.35
C PRO A 366 -5.07 -16.81 25.07
N LEU A 367 -5.12 -16.81 26.40
CA LEU A 367 -4.76 -17.98 27.18
C LEU A 367 -5.58 -19.17 26.66
N LEU A 368 -4.88 -20.29 26.46
CA LEU A 368 -5.42 -21.55 25.97
C LEU A 368 -6.38 -22.13 27.01
N GLU A 369 -7.63 -21.68 26.99
CA GLU A 369 -8.74 -22.41 27.62
C GLU A 369 -9.71 -22.84 26.52
N ASP A 370 -9.75 -24.16 26.34
CA ASP A 370 -10.60 -24.98 25.47
C ASP A 370 -10.57 -24.76 23.96
N ASP A 371 -9.97 -25.76 23.29
CA ASP A 371 -10.19 -26.09 21.89
C ASP A 371 -11.67 -26.47 21.70
N THR A 372 -12.54 -25.50 21.43
CA THR A 372 -13.62 -25.54 20.43
C THR A 372 -14.57 -24.36 20.62
N LYS A 373 -14.61 -23.47 19.61
CA LYS A 373 -15.57 -22.36 19.43
C LYS A 373 -15.46 -21.20 20.44
N PHE A 374 -14.88 -20.10 19.97
CA PHE A 374 -15.37 -18.79 20.41
C PHE A 374 -16.77 -18.59 19.84
N LEU A 375 -17.78 -18.63 20.71
CA LEU A 375 -19.09 -18.07 20.41
C LEU A 375 -18.94 -16.55 20.39
N PHE A 376 -18.99 -15.93 19.21
CA PHE A 376 -19.41 -14.54 19.15
C PHE A 376 -20.87 -14.47 19.64
N PRO A 377 -21.28 -13.42 20.37
CA PRO A 377 -22.70 -13.16 20.53
C PRO A 377 -23.29 -13.04 19.13
N ASN A 378 -24.36 -13.80 18.87
CA ASN A 378 -25.06 -13.88 17.60
C ASN A 378 -25.18 -12.51 16.89
N HIS A 379 -24.28 -12.21 15.97
CA HIS A 379 -24.65 -11.40 14.81
C HIS A 379 -25.29 -12.38 13.83
N SER A 380 -26.57 -12.63 14.07
CA SER A 380 -27.44 -13.33 13.15
C SER A 380 -27.24 -12.79 11.74
N HIS A 381 -27.17 -13.72 10.79
CA HIS A 381 -27.31 -13.47 9.37
C HIS A 381 -28.55 -12.60 9.12
N ASN A 382 -28.35 -11.29 9.08
CA ASN A 382 -29.29 -10.34 8.53
C ASN A 382 -28.56 -9.66 7.36
N PRO A 383 -28.98 -9.90 6.10
CA PRO A 383 -28.39 -9.25 4.93
C PRO A 383 -28.48 -7.71 4.96
N GLU A 384 -29.23 -7.14 5.90
CA GLU A 384 -29.35 -5.69 6.13
C GLU A 384 -28.39 -5.14 7.21
N LEU A 385 -27.55 -5.97 7.86
CA LEU A 385 -26.55 -5.57 8.87
C LEU A 385 -25.10 -5.50 8.34
N LEU A 386 -24.88 -5.60 7.03
CA LEU A 386 -23.59 -5.29 6.38
C LEU A 386 -23.31 -3.78 6.26
N ILE A 387 -24.12 -2.96 6.93
CA ILE A 387 -23.96 -1.52 7.10
C ILE A 387 -24.00 -1.25 8.61
N ASP A 388 -22.89 -1.46 9.31
CA ASP A 388 -22.56 -0.72 10.53
C ASP A 388 -21.16 -1.11 11.05
N SER A 389 -20.13 -0.44 10.54
CA SER A 389 -18.92 -0.16 11.31
C SER A 389 -19.08 1.20 12.01
N HIS A 390 -19.98 1.25 12.98
CA HIS A 390 -19.82 2.16 14.13
C HIS A 390 -18.92 1.38 15.11
N GLU A 391 -17.72 1.84 15.47
CA GLU A 391 -17.45 3.07 16.20
C GLU A 391 -16.16 3.79 15.73
N PHE A 392 -16.31 4.80 14.87
CA PHE A 392 -15.94 6.15 15.34
C PHE A 392 -17.12 6.60 16.20
N PRO A 393 -16.94 7.20 17.38
CA PRO A 393 -18.07 7.48 18.25
C PRO A 393 -19.08 8.35 17.50
N ARG A 394 -20.36 7.97 17.56
CA ARG A 394 -21.45 8.80 17.07
C ARG A 394 -21.43 10.08 17.92
N PHE A 395 -20.94 11.18 17.37
CA PHE A 395 -21.04 12.49 18.00
C PHE A 395 -22.05 13.32 17.22
N GLY A 396 -23.16 13.64 17.90
CA GLY A 396 -23.99 14.80 17.60
C GLY A 396 -23.36 16.09 18.11
#